data_AF-A0A7T7S2U9-F1
#
_entry.id   AF-A0A7T7S2U9-F1
#
_cell.length_a   1.000
_cell.length_b   1.000
_cell.length_c   1.000
_cell.angle_alpha   90.00
_cell.angle_beta   90.00
_cell.angle_gamma   90.00
#
_symmetry.space_group_name_H-M   'P 1'
#
loop_
_entity.id
_entity.type
_entity.pdbx_description
1 polymer ?
#
loop_
_entity_poly.entity_id
_entity_poly.type
_entity_poly.pdbx_seq_one_letter_code
_entity_poly.pdbx_strand_id
1 'polypeptide(L)'
;MAWPADQALLQALDPWLRQRRWFPLKGAAAPAPGQISIATCVDLAPEVRELVLSVPRGDDAAAPPVLLHVPLVLDRACALEGLATAGEAPGNVGLPLAPGGGPQEPADPQGLALVEGGHHPAYWRAWAAAALAAGTVLSPAGAQAVIQRCERLRVTVGEQSNTSVVLPAPRPQETAGGPEDAATGDLIVKVLRVLEPGRNPDVEVPVALAQAGWDRVRRPVAWSVLPLPGAVEADAAVACAFVPAADDGFELFCELAGQDAGPGSPARERATALARSLGETTAQMHALLAQALGVEPAPGPQVLAGRLRERAAWALREVPQLVERLPRMEQQVAAVYARLAALESLPPATRVHGDYHLGQVLLARPTAETPERWYVLDFEGEPLRPLAQRLERDQPLRDVAGMLRSFDYAAAMGQAPHPDWVVLVRQAFMAGLADGGAPTATPVLLTALELDKALYEAVYEARNRPTWLPVPVAGLERLLFP
;
A
#
# COMPACT_ATOMS: atom_id res chain seq x y z
N MET A 1 -33.62 13.34 -3.06
CA MET A 1 -32.95 14.66 -3.18
C MET A 1 -32.50 14.82 -4.64
N ALA A 2 -32.14 16.01 -5.13
CA ALA A 2 -31.69 16.17 -6.52
C ALA A 2 -30.24 16.65 -6.55
N TRP A 3 -29.41 15.99 -7.34
CA TRP A 3 -28.01 16.39 -7.50
C TRP A 3 -27.90 17.77 -8.15
N PRO A 4 -26.94 18.61 -7.69
CA PRO A 4 -26.60 19.83 -8.40
C PRO A 4 -26.06 19.52 -9.81
N ALA A 5 -26.15 20.50 -10.70
CA ALA A 5 -25.49 20.42 -12.00
C ALA A 5 -23.97 20.31 -11.85
N ASP A 6 -23.30 19.63 -12.78
CA ASP A 6 -21.87 19.34 -12.74
C ASP A 6 -20.99 20.57 -12.48
N GLN A 7 -21.35 21.73 -13.04
CA GLN A 7 -20.62 22.98 -12.79
C GLN A 7 -20.70 23.42 -11.33
N ALA A 8 -21.89 23.37 -10.72
CA ALA A 8 -22.07 23.71 -9.32
C ALA A 8 -21.43 22.67 -8.38
N LEU A 9 -21.46 21.40 -8.77
CA LEU A 9 -20.77 20.31 -8.09
C LEU A 9 -19.25 20.54 -8.06
N LEU A 10 -18.63 20.82 -9.21
CA LEU A 10 -17.20 21.11 -9.30
C LEU A 10 -16.80 22.39 -8.55
N GLN A 11 -17.63 23.44 -8.60
CA GLN A 11 -17.39 24.68 -7.83
C GLN A 11 -17.34 24.42 -6.32
N ALA A 12 -18.19 23.53 -5.81
CA ALA A 12 -18.16 23.15 -4.40
C ALA A 12 -16.98 22.22 -4.07
N LEU A 13 -16.69 21.24 -4.94
CA LEU A 13 -15.66 20.23 -4.71
C LEU A 13 -14.23 20.76 -4.83
N ASP A 14 -13.93 21.66 -5.78
CA ASP A 14 -12.57 22.13 -6.04
C ASP A 14 -11.83 22.66 -4.80
N PRO A 15 -12.38 23.59 -3.99
CA PRO A 15 -11.71 24.03 -2.77
C PRO A 15 -11.61 22.94 -1.70
N TRP A 16 -12.62 22.06 -1.62
CA TRP A 16 -12.66 20.95 -0.66
C TRP A 16 -11.57 19.91 -0.98
N LEU A 17 -11.46 19.48 -2.24
CA LEU A 17 -10.48 18.49 -2.69
C LEU A 17 -9.05 18.91 -2.36
N ARG A 18 -8.71 20.18 -2.57
CA ARG A 18 -7.35 20.72 -2.34
C ARG A 18 -6.90 20.68 -0.88
N GLN A 19 -7.85 20.61 0.05
CA GLN A 19 -7.58 20.49 1.48
C GLN A 19 -7.43 19.04 1.93
N ARG A 20 -7.73 18.06 1.06
CA ARG A 20 -7.65 16.66 1.41
C ARG A 20 -6.20 16.18 1.37
N ARG A 21 -5.82 15.41 2.39
CA ARG A 21 -4.46 14.85 2.51
C ARG A 21 -4.05 14.02 1.29
N TRP A 22 -5.02 13.30 0.72
CA TRP A 22 -4.87 12.38 -0.41
C TRP A 22 -4.93 13.10 -1.77
N PHE A 23 -5.12 14.42 -1.80
CA PHE A 23 -5.03 15.17 -3.05
C PHE A 23 -3.59 15.11 -3.60
N PRO A 24 -3.39 14.60 -4.83
CA PRO A 24 -2.08 14.15 -5.29
C PRO A 24 -1.13 15.26 -5.72
N LEU A 25 -1.66 16.44 -6.09
CA LEU A 25 -0.87 17.54 -6.65
C LEU A 25 -0.78 18.71 -5.66
N LYS A 26 0.44 19.08 -5.25
CA LYS A 26 0.70 20.13 -4.26
C LYS A 26 1.69 21.16 -4.81
N GLY A 27 1.66 22.38 -4.26
CA GLY A 27 2.57 23.45 -4.67
C GLY A 27 2.43 23.78 -6.15
N ALA A 28 3.56 23.85 -6.87
CA ALA A 28 3.58 24.16 -8.31
C ALA A 28 2.85 23.12 -9.19
N ALA A 29 2.74 21.87 -8.73
CA ALA A 29 2.04 20.82 -9.47
C ALA A 29 0.51 20.95 -9.37
N ALA A 30 -0.02 21.71 -8.40
CA ALA A 30 -1.46 21.87 -8.24
C ALA A 30 -2.06 22.71 -9.38
N PRO A 31 -3.18 22.30 -9.99
CA PRO A 31 -3.82 23.08 -11.06
C PRO A 31 -4.39 24.40 -10.52
N ALA A 32 -4.63 25.37 -11.41
CA ALA A 32 -5.38 26.56 -11.04
C ALA A 32 -6.83 26.20 -10.65
N PRO A 33 -7.50 27.00 -9.81
CA PRO A 33 -8.91 26.80 -9.47
C PRO A 33 -9.80 26.70 -10.73
N GLY A 34 -10.79 25.81 -10.69
CA GLY A 34 -11.73 25.59 -11.80
C GLY A 34 -11.20 24.80 -13.00
N GLN A 35 -9.98 24.28 -12.96
CA GLN A 35 -9.44 23.42 -14.03
C GLN A 35 -9.76 21.93 -13.86
N ILE A 36 -10.31 21.53 -12.70
CA ILE A 36 -10.75 20.14 -12.46
C ILE A 36 -12.04 19.89 -13.24
N SER A 37 -12.13 18.75 -13.93
CA SER A 37 -13.31 18.35 -14.71
C SER A 37 -13.77 16.94 -14.36
N ILE A 38 -15.05 16.62 -14.58
CA ILE A 38 -15.57 15.26 -14.42
C ILE A 38 -15.20 14.47 -15.68
N ALA A 39 -14.39 13.44 -15.51
CA ALA A 39 -13.99 12.52 -16.57
C ALA A 39 -15.00 11.37 -16.71
N THR A 40 -15.55 10.91 -15.59
CA THR A 40 -16.58 9.85 -15.55
C THR A 40 -17.46 10.06 -14.32
N CYS A 41 -18.76 9.77 -14.47
CA CYS A 41 -19.73 9.79 -13.38
C CYS A 41 -20.56 8.50 -13.46
N VAL A 42 -20.58 7.73 -12.37
CA VAL A 42 -21.36 6.51 -12.24
C VAL A 42 -22.38 6.70 -11.12
N ASP A 43 -23.66 6.57 -11.44
CA ASP A 43 -24.75 6.56 -10.46
C ASP A 43 -24.96 5.13 -9.94
N LEU A 44 -24.60 4.87 -8.68
CA LEU A 44 -24.84 3.56 -8.03
C LEU A 44 -26.24 3.46 -7.42
N ALA A 45 -26.78 4.60 -6.99
CA ALA A 45 -28.14 4.77 -6.47
C ALA A 45 -28.55 6.25 -6.65
N PRO A 46 -29.83 6.63 -6.47
CA PRO A 46 -30.28 8.01 -6.72
C PRO A 46 -29.48 9.07 -5.94
N GLU A 47 -29.08 8.77 -4.71
CA GLU A 47 -28.26 9.63 -3.85
C GLU A 47 -26.76 9.30 -3.86
N VAL A 48 -26.29 8.32 -4.63
CA VAL A 48 -24.91 7.79 -4.55
C VAL A 48 -24.22 7.85 -5.92
N ARG A 49 -23.11 8.59 -5.99
CA ARG A 49 -22.30 8.75 -7.19
C ARG A 49 -20.84 8.41 -6.95
N GLU A 50 -20.20 7.76 -7.91
CA GLU A 50 -18.74 7.68 -8.03
C GLU A 50 -18.29 8.63 -9.14
N LEU A 51 -17.46 9.62 -8.77
CA LEU A 51 -16.84 10.53 -9.73
C LEU A 51 -15.39 10.13 -9.98
N VAL A 52 -15.00 10.11 -11.25
CA VAL A 52 -13.59 10.17 -11.66
C VAL A 52 -13.34 11.57 -12.17
N LEU A 53 -12.50 12.32 -11.49
CA LEU A 53 -12.13 13.69 -11.84
C LEU A 53 -10.81 13.70 -12.60
N SER A 54 -10.75 14.44 -13.69
CA SER A 54 -9.50 14.76 -14.40
C SER A 54 -8.88 16.00 -13.77
N VAL A 55 -7.71 15.83 -13.17
CA VAL A 55 -6.96 16.88 -12.48
C VAL A 55 -5.68 17.19 -13.27
N PRO A 56 -5.62 18.30 -14.01
CA PRO A 56 -4.42 18.65 -14.77
C PRO A 56 -3.25 19.01 -13.84
N ARG A 57 -2.03 18.86 -14.36
CA ARG A 57 -0.79 19.22 -13.64
C ARG A 57 -0.46 20.68 -13.91
N GLY A 58 -0.24 21.45 -12.84
CA GLY A 58 0.07 22.89 -12.93
C GLY A 58 1.49 23.18 -13.41
N ASP A 59 2.42 22.26 -13.21
CA ASP A 59 3.84 22.36 -13.53
C ASP A 59 4.21 21.79 -14.90
N ASP A 60 3.37 20.90 -15.45
CA ASP A 60 3.56 20.31 -16.78
C ASP A 60 2.21 20.07 -17.47
N ALA A 61 1.80 21.05 -18.29
CA ALA A 61 0.55 20.97 -19.05
C ALA A 61 0.57 19.92 -20.17
N ALA A 62 1.75 19.40 -20.56
CA ALA A 62 1.86 18.36 -21.58
C ALA A 62 1.73 16.94 -20.98
N ALA A 63 1.97 16.78 -19.68
CA ALA A 63 1.76 15.52 -18.98
C ALA A 63 0.27 15.17 -18.86
N PRO A 64 -0.08 13.86 -18.85
CA PRO A 64 -1.46 13.43 -18.68
C PRO A 64 -2.01 13.87 -17.31
N PRO A 65 -3.31 14.20 -17.23
CA PRO A 65 -3.96 14.56 -15.97
C PRO A 65 -3.97 13.37 -15.01
N VAL A 66 -4.02 13.66 -13.72
CA VAL A 66 -4.27 12.65 -12.69
C VAL A 66 -5.77 12.35 -12.65
N LEU A 67 -6.13 11.07 -12.68
CA LEU A 67 -7.52 10.64 -12.52
C LEU A 67 -7.79 10.37 -11.05
N LEU A 68 -8.71 11.13 -10.46
CA LEU A 68 -8.99 11.16 -9.04
C LEU A 68 -10.40 10.63 -8.75
N HIS A 69 -10.48 9.54 -7.99
CA HIS A 69 -11.73 8.92 -7.56
C HIS A 69 -12.30 9.59 -6.31
N VAL A 70 -13.54 10.04 -6.43
CA VAL A 70 -14.30 10.74 -5.38
C VAL A 70 -15.71 10.14 -5.30
N PRO A 71 -15.94 9.15 -4.42
CA PRO A 71 -17.27 8.67 -4.12
C PRO A 71 -18.01 9.70 -3.27
N LEU A 72 -19.27 9.98 -3.61
CA LEU A 72 -20.10 10.99 -2.98
C LEU A 72 -21.49 10.46 -2.70
N VAL A 73 -22.06 10.91 -1.58
CA VAL A 73 -23.47 10.74 -1.24
C VAL A 73 -24.10 12.10 -1.05
N LEU A 74 -25.26 12.31 -1.66
CA LEU A 74 -26.07 13.49 -1.44
C LEU A 74 -26.99 13.26 -0.25
N ASP A 75 -26.78 14.03 0.83
CA ASP A 75 -27.60 13.97 2.03
C ASP A 75 -27.89 15.38 2.58
N ARG A 76 -28.54 15.48 3.75
CA ARG A 76 -28.76 16.73 4.47
C ARG A 76 -27.50 17.16 5.21
N ALA A 77 -27.29 18.47 5.33
CA ALA A 77 -26.15 19.02 6.06
C ALA A 77 -26.09 18.58 7.53
N CYS A 78 -27.25 18.38 8.18
CA CYS A 78 -27.31 17.84 9.53
C CYS A 78 -26.75 16.42 9.69
N ALA A 79 -26.61 15.63 8.60
CA ALA A 79 -26.05 14.29 8.66
C ALA A 79 -24.53 14.29 8.88
N LEU A 80 -23.82 15.35 8.48
CA LEU A 80 -22.35 15.42 8.53
C LEU A 80 -21.79 15.21 9.95
N GLU A 81 -22.45 15.75 10.97
CA GLU A 81 -22.01 15.62 12.36
C GLU A 81 -22.13 14.17 12.86
N GLY A 82 -23.20 13.46 12.48
CA GLY A 82 -23.44 12.07 12.87
C GLY A 82 -22.54 11.06 12.15
N LEU A 83 -21.96 11.43 11.02
CA LEU A 83 -21.09 10.57 10.20
C LEU A 83 -19.59 10.79 10.47
N ALA A 84 -19.25 11.78 11.30
CA ALA A 84 -17.86 12.08 11.64
C ALA A 84 -17.24 11.01 12.53
N THR A 85 -16.00 10.61 12.20
CA THR A 85 -15.24 9.75 13.10
C THR A 85 -14.59 10.58 14.21
N ALA A 86 -14.58 10.07 15.44
CA ALA A 86 -13.93 10.77 16.56
C ALA A 86 -12.43 11.02 16.26
N GLY A 87 -11.98 12.25 16.47
CA GLY A 87 -10.59 12.66 16.20
C GLY A 87 -10.30 13.03 14.74
N GLU A 88 -11.33 13.01 13.88
CA GLU A 88 -11.19 13.41 12.49
C GLU A 88 -11.15 14.93 12.29
N ALA A 89 -10.37 15.39 11.31
CA ALA A 89 -10.26 16.81 10.99
C ALA A 89 -11.59 17.35 10.39
N PRO A 90 -12.02 18.56 10.77
CA PRO A 90 -13.23 19.17 10.21
C PRO A 90 -13.24 19.17 8.68
N GLY A 91 -14.39 18.79 8.10
CA GLY A 91 -14.61 18.79 6.66
C GLY A 91 -14.12 17.54 5.90
N ASN A 92 -13.53 16.54 6.57
CA ASN A 92 -13.19 15.27 5.91
C ASN A 92 -14.41 14.44 5.51
N VAL A 93 -15.46 14.49 6.35
CA VAL A 93 -16.73 13.77 6.16
C VAL A 93 -17.49 14.26 4.93
N GLY A 94 -17.30 15.53 4.54
CA GLY A 94 -18.05 16.14 3.45
C GLY A 94 -18.09 17.65 3.55
N LEU A 95 -19.00 18.26 2.78
CA LEU A 95 -19.24 19.70 2.73
C LEU A 95 -20.73 20.02 2.55
N PRO A 96 -21.26 21.04 3.25
CA PRO A 96 -22.57 21.57 2.96
C PRO A 96 -22.58 22.29 1.60
N LEU A 97 -23.69 22.19 0.88
CA LEU A 97 -23.95 22.97 -0.33
C LEU A 97 -24.66 24.26 0.06
N ALA A 98 -24.05 25.41 -0.22
CA ALA A 98 -24.67 26.71 0.04
C ALA A 98 -25.85 26.93 -0.94
N PRO A 99 -27.01 27.42 -0.47
CA PRO A 99 -28.08 27.87 -1.35
C PRO A 99 -27.65 29.15 -2.08
N GLY A 100 -26.90 29.01 -3.18
CA GLY A 100 -26.42 30.15 -3.99
C GLY A 100 -24.92 30.16 -4.32
N GLY A 101 -24.14 29.14 -3.95
CA GLY A 101 -22.75 28.95 -4.43
C GLY A 101 -21.69 29.86 -3.80
N GLY A 102 -22.02 30.61 -2.74
CA GLY A 102 -21.08 31.47 -2.02
C GLY A 102 -20.40 30.77 -0.83
N PRO A 103 -19.08 30.92 -0.62
CA PRO A 103 -18.32 30.23 0.44
C PRO A 103 -18.46 30.82 1.86
N GLN A 104 -19.41 31.75 2.11
CA GLN A 104 -19.46 32.54 3.36
C GLN A 104 -20.82 32.59 4.08
N GLU A 105 -21.84 31.89 3.61
CA GLU A 105 -23.11 31.80 4.37
C GLU A 105 -23.07 30.65 5.40
N PRO A 106 -23.67 30.82 6.59
CA PRO A 106 -23.83 29.73 7.55
C PRO A 106 -24.56 28.56 6.88
N ALA A 107 -24.04 27.35 7.03
CA ALA A 107 -24.69 26.17 6.47
C ALA A 107 -26.10 26.01 7.06
N ASP A 108 -27.13 26.03 6.19
CA ASP A 108 -28.49 25.67 6.58
C ASP A 108 -28.49 24.18 6.98
N PRO A 109 -28.80 23.82 8.24
CA PRO A 109 -28.85 22.42 8.67
C PRO A 109 -29.86 21.58 7.89
N GLN A 110 -30.90 22.21 7.31
CA GLN A 110 -31.87 21.56 6.42
C GLN A 110 -31.46 21.58 4.95
N GLY A 111 -30.36 22.27 4.63
CA GLY A 111 -29.75 22.29 3.30
C GLY A 111 -29.15 20.94 2.92
N LEU A 112 -28.72 20.85 1.65
CA LEU A 112 -28.05 19.66 1.14
C LEU A 112 -26.56 19.70 1.47
N ALA A 113 -25.93 18.53 1.51
CA ALA A 113 -24.50 18.35 1.66
C ALA A 113 -24.02 17.22 0.73
N LEU A 114 -22.77 17.36 0.32
CA LEU A 114 -22.01 16.28 -0.30
C LEU A 114 -21.22 15.59 0.79
N VAL A 115 -21.58 14.34 1.07
CA VAL A 115 -20.87 13.47 2.00
C VAL A 115 -19.86 12.65 1.22
N GLU A 116 -18.65 12.51 1.75
CA GLU A 116 -17.64 11.60 1.22
C GLU A 116 -18.10 10.15 1.42
N GLY A 117 -18.14 9.37 0.34
CA GLY A 117 -18.81 8.06 0.32
C GLY A 117 -18.28 7.06 1.35
N GLY A 118 -17.00 7.11 1.70
CA GLY A 118 -16.40 6.25 2.71
C GLY A 118 -17.05 6.39 4.10
N HIS A 119 -17.64 7.54 4.38
CA HIS A 119 -18.30 7.84 5.66
C HIS A 119 -19.78 7.45 5.68
N HIS A 120 -20.38 7.11 4.53
CA HIS A 120 -21.83 7.02 4.44
C HIS A 120 -22.32 5.57 4.19
N PRO A 121 -23.19 5.00 5.04
CA PRO A 121 -23.69 3.63 4.90
C PRO A 121 -24.36 3.35 3.53
N ALA A 122 -25.12 4.30 2.99
CA ALA A 122 -25.75 4.16 1.67
C ALA A 122 -24.75 3.92 0.52
N TYR A 123 -23.55 4.51 0.58
CA TYR A 123 -22.51 4.26 -0.42
C TYR A 123 -22.07 2.80 -0.36
N TRP A 124 -21.71 2.30 0.82
CA TRP A 124 -21.25 0.91 0.97
C TRP A 124 -22.33 -0.12 0.64
N ARG A 125 -23.59 0.20 0.92
CA ARG A 125 -24.73 -0.63 0.50
C ARG A 125 -24.85 -0.72 -1.02
N ALA A 126 -24.79 0.42 -1.71
CA ALA A 126 -24.87 0.47 -3.17
C ALA A 126 -23.63 -0.15 -3.84
N TRP A 127 -22.44 0.14 -3.31
CA TRP A 127 -21.16 -0.40 -3.76
C TRP A 127 -21.11 -1.93 -3.69
N ALA A 128 -21.50 -2.52 -2.55
CA ALA A 128 -21.49 -3.97 -2.39
C ALA A 128 -22.54 -4.66 -3.26
N ALA A 129 -23.72 -4.04 -3.44
CA ALA A 129 -24.73 -4.54 -4.37
C ALA A 129 -24.25 -4.51 -5.82
N ALA A 130 -23.56 -3.44 -6.23
CA ALA A 130 -22.96 -3.32 -7.56
C ALA A 130 -21.87 -4.38 -7.78
N ALA A 131 -20.99 -4.62 -6.80
CA ALA A 131 -19.97 -5.66 -6.90
C ALA A 131 -20.58 -7.07 -7.03
N LEU A 132 -21.63 -7.37 -6.27
CA LEU A 132 -22.39 -8.63 -6.39
C LEU A 132 -23.01 -8.77 -7.79
N ALA A 133 -23.62 -7.71 -8.32
CA ALA A 133 -24.23 -7.73 -9.65
C ALA A 133 -23.20 -7.88 -10.78
N ALA A 134 -22.02 -7.28 -10.62
CA ALA A 134 -20.92 -7.37 -11.59
C ALA A 134 -20.13 -8.68 -11.49
N GLY A 135 -20.32 -9.47 -10.42
CA GLY A 135 -19.54 -10.69 -10.18
C GLY A 135 -18.11 -10.44 -9.73
N THR A 136 -17.77 -9.22 -9.32
CA THR A 136 -16.43 -8.85 -8.81
C THR A 136 -16.30 -9.19 -7.32
N VAL A 137 -16.60 -10.45 -6.99
CA VAL A 137 -16.63 -10.98 -5.62
C VAL A 137 -15.87 -12.29 -5.52
N LEU A 138 -15.09 -12.43 -4.45
CA LEU A 138 -14.49 -13.71 -4.04
C LEU A 138 -15.26 -14.36 -2.88
N SER A 139 -15.99 -13.55 -2.10
CA SER A 139 -16.91 -14.02 -1.06
C SER A 139 -18.24 -13.28 -1.18
N PRO A 140 -19.25 -13.89 -1.84
CA PRO A 140 -20.60 -13.30 -1.91
C PRO A 140 -21.19 -13.04 -0.53
N ALA A 141 -20.95 -13.94 0.44
CA ALA A 141 -21.38 -13.76 1.82
C ALA A 141 -20.70 -12.55 2.48
N GLY A 142 -19.39 -12.34 2.26
CA GLY A 142 -18.70 -11.16 2.78
C GLY A 142 -19.22 -9.86 2.15
N ALA A 143 -19.52 -9.85 0.85
CA ALA A 143 -20.12 -8.69 0.19
C ALA A 143 -21.53 -8.39 0.74
N GLN A 144 -22.32 -9.44 0.98
CA GLN A 144 -23.63 -9.31 1.64
C GLN A 144 -23.51 -8.84 3.10
N ALA A 145 -22.46 -9.25 3.81
CA ALA A 145 -22.17 -8.74 5.15
C ALA A 145 -21.91 -7.23 5.13
N VAL A 146 -21.18 -6.69 4.13
CA VAL A 146 -21.00 -5.24 3.95
C VAL A 146 -22.35 -4.52 3.86
N ILE A 147 -23.30 -5.04 3.07
CA ILE A 147 -24.67 -4.49 2.94
C ILE A 147 -25.40 -4.46 4.29
N GLN A 148 -25.28 -5.54 5.06
CA GLN A 148 -25.99 -5.72 6.33
C GLN A 148 -25.39 -4.92 7.48
N ARG A 149 -24.08 -4.62 7.45
CA ARG A 149 -23.36 -3.97 8.56
C ARG A 149 -22.86 -2.55 8.29
N CYS A 150 -23.15 -1.96 7.12
CA CYS A 150 -22.61 -0.65 6.74
C CYS A 150 -22.91 0.47 7.75
N GLU A 151 -23.97 0.36 8.56
CA GLU A 151 -24.27 1.29 9.67
C GLU A 151 -23.21 1.30 10.79
N ARG A 152 -22.35 0.28 10.85
CA ARG A 152 -21.30 0.12 11.87
C ARG A 152 -19.91 0.50 11.36
N LEU A 153 -19.82 1.07 10.16
CA LEU A 153 -18.57 1.49 9.53
C LEU A 153 -17.78 2.48 10.40
N ARG A 154 -16.46 2.49 10.23
CA ARG A 154 -15.55 3.46 10.84
C ARG A 154 -14.43 3.79 9.87
N VAL A 155 -14.27 5.08 9.54
CA VAL A 155 -13.16 5.52 8.69
C VAL A 155 -11.89 5.60 9.53
N THR A 156 -10.77 5.08 9.02
CA THR A 156 -9.50 5.12 9.75
C THR A 156 -8.89 6.53 9.69
N VAL A 157 -8.54 7.08 10.85
CA VAL A 157 -7.87 8.37 10.99
C VAL A 157 -6.34 8.12 11.03
N GLY A 158 -5.60 8.51 9.98
CA GLY A 158 -4.15 8.32 9.87
C GLY A 158 -3.58 8.82 8.53
N GLU A 159 -2.25 8.94 8.39
CA GLU A 159 -1.61 9.36 7.14
C GLU A 159 -1.64 8.22 6.10
N GLN A 160 -2.60 8.27 5.17
CA GLN A 160 -2.72 7.34 4.06
C GLN A 160 -3.03 8.10 2.77
N SER A 161 -2.46 7.65 1.65
CA SER A 161 -2.78 8.06 0.28
C SER A 161 -4.20 7.66 -0.15
N ASN A 162 -4.76 6.66 0.54
CA ASN A 162 -6.08 6.10 0.34
C ASN A 162 -7.01 6.37 1.53
N THR A 163 -8.27 5.98 1.40
CA THR A 163 -9.23 5.98 2.51
C THR A 163 -9.57 4.54 2.88
N SER A 164 -9.29 4.17 4.13
CA SER A 164 -9.63 2.85 4.65
C SER A 164 -10.84 2.94 5.58
N VAL A 165 -11.75 1.98 5.46
CA VAL A 165 -13.00 1.89 6.23
C VAL A 165 -13.10 0.52 6.85
N VAL A 166 -13.17 0.46 8.17
CA VAL A 166 -13.37 -0.78 8.92
C VAL A 166 -14.86 -1.02 9.11
N LEU A 167 -15.33 -2.22 8.80
CA LEU A 167 -16.69 -2.69 9.06
C LEU A 167 -16.65 -3.85 10.08
N PRO A 168 -16.71 -3.54 11.38
CA PRO A 168 -16.58 -4.54 12.43
C PRO A 168 -17.75 -5.54 12.42
N ALA A 169 -17.45 -6.80 12.70
CA ALA A 169 -18.42 -7.84 13.00
C ALA A 169 -19.20 -7.50 14.28
N PRO A 170 -20.43 -8.02 14.44
CA PRO A 170 -21.24 -7.75 15.61
C PRO A 170 -20.57 -8.33 16.86
N ARG A 171 -20.43 -7.50 17.90
CA ARG A 171 -20.00 -7.98 19.22
C ARG A 171 -21.10 -8.86 19.82
N PRO A 172 -20.81 -9.71 20.83
CA PRO A 172 -21.81 -10.58 21.44
C PRO A 172 -23.06 -9.88 21.98
N GLN A 173 -22.99 -8.58 22.32
CA GLN A 173 -24.14 -7.79 22.77
C GLN A 173 -24.86 -7.02 21.66
N GLU A 174 -24.32 -7.03 20.43
CA GLU A 174 -24.87 -6.30 19.28
C GLU A 174 -25.74 -7.22 18.42
N THR A 175 -26.82 -6.69 17.86
CA THR A 175 -27.66 -7.44 16.92
C THR A 175 -27.02 -7.39 15.53
N ALA A 176 -26.82 -8.55 14.91
CA ALA A 176 -26.38 -8.63 13.52
C ALA A 176 -27.45 -8.06 12.57
N GLY A 177 -27.02 -7.38 11.52
CA GLY A 177 -27.91 -6.87 10.46
C GLY A 177 -28.45 -7.95 9.53
N GLY A 178 -27.98 -9.19 9.65
CA GLY A 178 -28.44 -10.36 8.91
C GLY A 178 -27.54 -11.59 9.12
N PRO A 179 -27.83 -12.71 8.45
CA PRO A 179 -27.11 -13.97 8.66
C PRO A 179 -25.65 -13.91 8.17
N GLU A 180 -25.38 -13.26 7.04
CA GLU A 180 -24.01 -13.10 6.53
C GLU A 180 -23.19 -12.17 7.41
N ASP A 181 -23.81 -11.14 7.98
CA ASP A 181 -23.21 -10.28 8.99
C ASP A 181 -22.84 -11.05 10.27
N ALA A 182 -23.70 -11.96 10.73
CA ALA A 182 -23.40 -12.78 11.89
C ALA A 182 -22.26 -13.78 11.65
N ALA A 183 -22.10 -14.25 10.40
CA ALA A 183 -21.14 -15.29 10.04
C ALA A 183 -19.78 -14.76 9.55
N THR A 184 -19.67 -13.46 9.26
CA THR A 184 -18.45 -12.86 8.70
C THR A 184 -17.69 -12.11 9.80
N GLY A 185 -16.39 -12.38 9.93
CA GLY A 185 -15.49 -11.59 10.77
C GLY A 185 -15.38 -10.13 10.32
N ASP A 186 -14.55 -9.35 11.01
CA ASP A 186 -14.30 -7.94 10.67
C ASP A 186 -13.86 -7.78 9.21
N LEU A 187 -14.30 -6.71 8.56
CA LEU A 187 -13.92 -6.36 7.20
C LEU A 187 -13.22 -5.01 7.17
N ILE A 188 -12.38 -4.80 6.16
CA ILE A 188 -11.79 -3.51 5.85
C ILE A 188 -11.89 -3.25 4.36
N VAL A 189 -12.25 -2.03 3.99
CA VAL A 189 -12.36 -1.59 2.60
C VAL A 189 -11.41 -0.45 2.34
N LYS A 190 -10.66 -0.54 1.25
CA LYS A 190 -9.71 0.47 0.81
C LYS A 190 -10.24 1.14 -0.45
N VAL A 191 -10.50 2.44 -0.37
CA VAL A 191 -10.88 3.29 -1.50
C VAL A 191 -9.61 3.84 -2.14
N LEU A 192 -9.38 3.48 -3.40
CA LEU A 192 -8.25 3.93 -4.20
C LEU A 192 -8.55 5.33 -4.71
N ARG A 193 -7.69 6.31 -4.36
CA ARG A 193 -7.94 7.73 -4.70
C ARG A 193 -7.40 8.10 -6.07
N VAL A 194 -6.18 7.68 -6.39
CA VAL A 194 -5.61 7.90 -7.72
C VAL A 194 -5.84 6.65 -8.54
N LEU A 195 -6.54 6.79 -9.66
CA LEU A 195 -6.82 5.69 -10.57
C LEU A 195 -5.86 5.75 -11.76
N GLU A 196 -5.35 4.60 -12.13
CA GLU A 196 -4.58 4.40 -13.36
C GLU A 196 -5.25 3.26 -14.14
N PRO A 197 -5.24 3.28 -15.48
CA PRO A 197 -5.87 2.23 -16.29
C PRO A 197 -5.32 0.83 -15.97
N GLY A 198 -6.23 -0.14 -15.88
CA GLY A 198 -5.94 -1.53 -15.66
C GLY A 198 -6.20 -2.00 -14.23
N ARG A 199 -5.72 -3.21 -13.95
CA ARG A 199 -5.86 -3.86 -12.65
C ARG A 199 -4.91 -3.23 -11.64
N ASN A 200 -5.43 -2.89 -10.45
CA ASN A 200 -4.58 -2.42 -9.36
C ASN A 200 -3.89 -3.63 -8.70
N PRO A 201 -2.56 -3.60 -8.48
CA PRO A 201 -1.81 -4.66 -7.81
C PRO A 201 -2.39 -5.09 -6.46
N ASP A 202 -2.93 -4.15 -5.68
CA ASP A 202 -3.53 -4.41 -4.37
C ASP A 202 -4.91 -5.10 -4.45
N VAL A 203 -5.42 -5.31 -5.68
CA VAL A 203 -6.59 -6.14 -5.97
C VAL A 203 -6.18 -7.40 -6.72
N GLU A 204 -5.46 -7.26 -7.84
CA GLU A 204 -5.02 -8.38 -8.68
C GLU A 204 -4.23 -9.44 -7.91
N VAL A 205 -3.21 -9.01 -7.16
CA VAL A 205 -2.28 -9.93 -6.50
C VAL A 205 -2.97 -10.66 -5.34
N PRO A 206 -3.63 -9.99 -4.39
CA PRO A 206 -4.36 -10.68 -3.33
C PRO A 206 -5.49 -11.58 -3.85
N VAL A 207 -6.19 -11.20 -4.93
CA VAL A 207 -7.25 -12.05 -5.53
C VAL A 207 -6.64 -13.32 -6.11
N ALA A 208 -5.58 -13.21 -6.90
CA ALA A 208 -4.91 -14.37 -7.50
C ALA A 208 -4.35 -15.33 -6.44
N LEU A 209 -3.71 -14.79 -5.40
CA LEU A 209 -3.16 -15.59 -4.30
C LEU A 209 -4.26 -16.27 -3.48
N ALA A 210 -5.35 -15.56 -3.16
CA ALA A 210 -6.47 -16.13 -2.43
C ALA A 210 -7.25 -17.19 -3.23
N GLN A 211 -7.32 -17.04 -4.57
CA GLN A 211 -7.87 -18.05 -5.48
C GLN A 211 -6.98 -19.29 -5.58
N ALA A 212 -5.66 -19.11 -5.51
CA ALA A 212 -4.69 -20.21 -5.40
C ALA A 212 -4.72 -20.91 -4.02
N GLY A 213 -5.57 -20.45 -3.09
CA GLY A 213 -5.76 -21.05 -1.78
C GLY A 213 -4.80 -20.55 -0.70
N TRP A 214 -4.00 -19.52 -0.99
CA TRP A 214 -3.09 -18.94 0.00
C TRP A 214 -3.85 -18.08 1.00
N ASP A 215 -3.66 -18.37 2.29
CA ASP A 215 -4.40 -17.76 3.39
C ASP A 215 -3.59 -16.68 4.14
N ARG A 216 -2.46 -16.25 3.56
CA ARG A 216 -1.53 -15.26 4.13
C ARG A 216 -1.64 -13.87 3.51
N VAL A 217 -2.63 -13.62 2.65
CA VAL A 217 -3.06 -12.27 2.29
C VAL A 217 -4.32 -11.89 3.06
N ARG A 218 -4.61 -10.59 3.20
CA ARG A 218 -5.96 -10.16 3.58
C ARG A 218 -6.93 -10.63 2.50
N ARG A 219 -7.67 -11.71 2.78
CA ARG A 219 -8.51 -12.37 1.77
C ARG A 219 -9.48 -11.35 1.17
N PRO A 220 -9.40 -11.06 -0.15
CA PRO A 220 -10.37 -10.20 -0.80
C PRO A 220 -11.76 -10.78 -0.71
N VAL A 221 -12.75 -9.89 -0.59
CA VAL A 221 -14.16 -10.20 -0.48
C VAL A 221 -14.89 -9.72 -1.73
N ALA A 222 -14.69 -8.46 -2.08
CA ALA A 222 -15.29 -7.79 -3.24
C ALA A 222 -14.43 -6.61 -3.68
N TRP A 223 -14.53 -6.19 -4.94
CA TRP A 223 -13.91 -4.96 -5.44
C TRP A 223 -14.83 -4.26 -6.44
N SER A 224 -14.68 -2.94 -6.59
CA SER A 224 -15.34 -2.17 -7.66
C SER A 224 -14.38 -1.84 -8.78
N VAL A 225 -14.95 -1.74 -9.97
CA VAL A 225 -14.29 -1.34 -11.21
C VAL A 225 -15.03 -0.13 -11.75
N LEU A 226 -14.30 0.92 -12.11
CA LEU A 226 -14.86 2.12 -12.71
C LEU A 226 -14.38 2.26 -14.16
N PRO A 227 -15.27 2.68 -15.07
CA PRO A 227 -14.85 3.09 -16.39
C PRO A 227 -14.00 4.37 -16.30
N LEU A 228 -12.97 4.45 -17.14
CA LEU A 228 -12.13 5.62 -17.34
C LEU A 228 -12.30 6.13 -18.79
N PRO A 229 -11.89 7.39 -19.08
CA PRO A 229 -11.83 7.87 -20.45
C PRO A 229 -11.00 6.96 -21.37
N GLY A 230 -11.47 6.76 -22.60
CA GLY A 230 -10.78 5.91 -23.58
C GLY A 230 -11.19 4.44 -23.57
N ALA A 231 -12.34 4.10 -22.97
CA ALA A 231 -12.88 2.74 -22.91
C ALA A 231 -11.95 1.72 -22.21
N VAL A 232 -11.23 2.20 -21.19
CA VAL A 232 -10.46 1.38 -20.26
C VAL A 232 -11.09 1.45 -18.88
N GLU A 233 -10.75 0.52 -18.01
CA GLU A 233 -11.30 0.42 -16.66
C GLU A 233 -10.18 0.49 -15.62
N ALA A 234 -10.53 0.84 -14.39
CA ALA A 234 -9.63 0.78 -13.24
C ALA A 234 -10.33 0.24 -12.00
N ASP A 235 -9.61 -0.54 -11.20
CA ASP A 235 -10.10 -0.92 -9.87
C ASP A 235 -10.16 0.32 -8.97
N ALA A 236 -11.29 0.52 -8.27
CA ALA A 236 -11.58 1.76 -7.54
C ALA A 236 -11.68 1.58 -6.02
N ALA A 237 -12.06 0.39 -5.56
CA ALA A 237 -12.02 0.02 -4.15
C ALA A 237 -11.97 -1.50 -3.98
N VAL A 238 -11.41 -1.97 -2.86
CA VAL A 238 -11.35 -3.40 -2.52
C VAL A 238 -11.69 -3.62 -1.05
N ALA A 239 -12.61 -4.54 -0.80
CA ALA A 239 -12.96 -5.04 0.53
C ALA A 239 -12.20 -6.34 0.79
N CYS A 240 -11.59 -6.45 1.96
CA CYS A 240 -10.87 -7.63 2.42
C CYS A 240 -11.32 -8.02 3.83
N ALA A 241 -11.06 -9.27 4.20
CA ALA A 241 -11.09 -9.68 5.60
C ALA A 241 -10.07 -8.84 6.40
N PHE A 242 -10.51 -8.33 7.54
CA PHE A 242 -9.61 -7.69 8.50
C PHE A 242 -8.84 -8.77 9.27
N VAL A 243 -7.58 -8.49 9.61
CA VAL A 243 -6.75 -9.41 10.40
C VAL A 243 -6.83 -8.94 11.87
N PRO A 244 -7.64 -9.59 12.72
CA PRO A 244 -7.79 -9.16 14.11
C PRO A 244 -6.55 -9.53 14.92
N ALA A 245 -6.26 -8.72 15.96
CA ALA A 245 -5.25 -9.02 16.98
C ALA A 245 -3.90 -9.45 16.39
N ALA A 246 -3.37 -8.65 15.46
CA ALA A 246 -2.06 -8.85 14.88
C ALA A 246 -1.08 -7.75 15.31
N ASP A 247 0.18 -8.13 15.45
CA ASP A 247 1.27 -7.21 15.76
C ASP A 247 1.88 -6.71 14.44
N ASP A 248 2.17 -5.40 14.36
CA ASP A 248 2.90 -4.83 13.21
C ASP A 248 4.32 -5.40 13.15
N GLY A 249 4.74 -5.88 11.99
CA GLY A 249 6.03 -6.54 11.84
C GLY A 249 7.21 -5.62 12.16
N PHE A 250 7.13 -4.33 11.81
CA PHE A 250 8.23 -3.42 12.07
C PHE A 250 8.33 -3.08 13.56
N GLU A 251 7.19 -2.75 14.19
CA GLU A 251 7.14 -2.48 15.63
C GLU A 251 7.61 -3.70 16.45
N LEU A 252 7.15 -4.90 16.09
CA LEU A 252 7.53 -6.14 16.74
C LEU A 252 9.04 -6.40 16.66
N PHE A 253 9.65 -6.26 15.48
CA PHE A 253 11.10 -6.48 15.35
C PHE A 253 11.93 -5.36 16.00
N CYS A 254 11.43 -4.12 16.08
CA CYS A 254 12.06 -3.07 16.88
C CYS A 254 12.03 -3.42 18.38
N GLU A 255 10.90 -3.90 18.89
CA GLU A 255 10.77 -4.34 20.28
C GLU A 255 11.74 -5.50 20.58
N LEU A 256 11.75 -6.53 19.75
CA LEU A 256 12.63 -7.70 19.92
C LEU A 256 14.11 -7.34 19.80
N ALA A 257 14.45 -6.37 18.95
CA ALA A 257 15.80 -5.83 18.85
C ALA A 257 16.23 -5.13 20.15
N GLY A 258 15.38 -4.24 20.69
CA GLY A 258 15.68 -3.52 21.92
C GLY A 258 15.71 -4.38 23.18
N GLN A 259 15.01 -5.51 23.18
CA GLN A 259 14.97 -6.47 24.28
C GLN A 259 16.05 -7.57 24.18
N ASP A 260 16.90 -7.55 23.15
CA ASP A 260 17.96 -8.55 23.01
C ASP A 260 18.98 -8.44 24.14
N ALA A 261 18.98 -9.41 25.05
CA ALA A 261 19.95 -9.50 26.15
C ALA A 261 21.18 -10.37 25.81
N GLY A 262 21.36 -10.72 24.53
CA GLY A 262 22.49 -11.52 24.04
C GLY A 262 22.14 -12.97 23.73
N PRO A 263 23.16 -13.82 23.52
CA PRO A 263 22.97 -15.24 23.16
C PRO A 263 22.07 -15.99 24.13
N GLY A 264 21.07 -16.71 23.58
CA GLY A 264 20.09 -17.48 24.36
C GLY A 264 19.00 -16.63 25.04
N SER A 265 18.94 -15.32 24.77
CA SER A 265 17.84 -14.51 25.28
C SER A 265 16.52 -14.87 24.58
N PRO A 266 15.38 -14.89 25.30
CA PRO A 266 14.07 -15.20 24.70
C PRO A 266 13.72 -14.27 23.53
N ALA A 267 14.06 -12.98 23.62
CA ALA A 267 13.82 -12.01 22.55
C ALA A 267 14.61 -12.34 21.28
N ARG A 268 15.88 -12.75 21.41
CA ARG A 268 16.73 -13.16 20.28
C ARG A 268 16.25 -14.44 19.62
N GLU A 269 15.92 -15.46 20.42
CA GLU A 269 15.35 -16.72 19.91
C GLU A 269 14.02 -16.47 19.20
N ARG A 270 13.19 -15.59 19.75
CA ARG A 270 11.92 -15.19 19.15
C ARG A 270 12.12 -14.46 17.82
N ALA A 271 13.01 -13.47 17.76
CA ALA A 271 13.32 -12.72 16.54
C ALA A 271 13.81 -13.63 15.41
N THR A 272 14.74 -14.54 15.72
CA THR A 272 15.27 -15.48 14.72
C THR A 272 14.24 -16.49 14.25
N ALA A 273 13.42 -17.06 15.15
CA ALA A 273 12.33 -17.97 14.77
C ALA A 273 11.28 -17.28 13.89
N LEU A 274 10.90 -16.05 14.24
CA LEU A 274 9.96 -15.24 13.47
C LEU A 274 10.50 -14.86 12.10
N ALA A 275 11.78 -14.49 12.01
CA ALA A 275 12.44 -14.19 10.75
C ALA A 275 12.50 -15.41 9.84
N ARG A 276 12.79 -16.60 10.38
CA ARG A 276 12.75 -17.86 9.62
C ARG A 276 11.35 -18.15 9.07
N SER A 277 10.32 -18.08 9.92
CA SER A 277 8.92 -18.24 9.49
C SER A 277 8.47 -17.20 8.44
N LEU A 278 8.98 -15.96 8.55
CA LEU A 278 8.73 -14.93 7.55
C LEU A 278 9.44 -15.25 6.22
N GLY A 279 10.64 -15.82 6.28
CA GLY A 279 11.36 -16.33 5.10
C GLY A 279 10.58 -17.44 4.39
N GLU A 280 10.04 -18.41 5.14
CA GLU A 280 9.19 -19.47 4.59
C GLU A 280 7.92 -18.88 3.94
N THR A 281 7.28 -17.92 4.60
CA THR A 281 6.11 -17.22 4.07
C THR A 281 6.43 -16.46 2.78
N THR A 282 7.61 -15.81 2.71
CA THR A 282 8.07 -15.08 1.53
C THR A 282 8.30 -16.03 0.35
N ALA A 283 8.93 -17.19 0.60
CA ALA A 283 9.14 -18.20 -0.44
C ALA A 283 7.82 -18.75 -0.99
N GLN A 284 6.85 -19.03 -0.12
CA GLN A 284 5.50 -19.44 -0.51
C GLN A 284 4.83 -18.37 -1.38
N MET A 285 4.90 -17.11 -0.96
CA MET A 285 4.37 -15.98 -1.73
C MET A 285 4.94 -15.94 -3.15
N HIS A 286 6.28 -15.97 -3.28
CA HIS A 286 6.94 -15.90 -4.58
C HIS A 286 6.62 -17.09 -5.48
N ALA A 287 6.56 -18.30 -4.92
CA ALA A 287 6.17 -19.50 -5.68
C ALA A 287 4.73 -19.38 -6.22
N LEU A 288 3.80 -18.93 -5.38
CA LEU A 288 2.39 -18.75 -5.77
C LEU A 288 2.20 -17.59 -6.75
N LEU A 289 2.96 -16.50 -6.63
CA LEU A 289 2.96 -15.42 -7.62
C LEU A 289 3.40 -15.92 -8.98
N ALA A 290 4.50 -16.70 -9.04
CA ALA A 290 4.97 -17.31 -10.27
C ALA A 290 3.94 -18.28 -10.87
N GLN A 291 3.26 -19.05 -10.03
CA GLN A 291 2.25 -20.02 -10.47
C GLN A 291 0.97 -19.34 -10.97
N ALA A 292 0.45 -18.35 -10.22
CA ALA A 292 -0.86 -17.75 -10.48
C ALA A 292 -0.81 -16.63 -11.53
N LEU A 293 0.28 -15.86 -11.56
CA LEU A 293 0.44 -14.69 -12.44
C LEU A 293 1.53 -14.89 -13.51
N GLY A 294 2.15 -16.07 -13.55
CA GLY A 294 3.13 -16.44 -14.57
C GLY A 294 4.50 -15.79 -14.40
N VAL A 295 5.43 -16.24 -15.24
CA VAL A 295 6.83 -15.79 -15.28
C VAL A 295 7.17 -15.24 -16.66
N GLU A 296 8.15 -14.35 -16.71
CA GLU A 296 8.73 -13.83 -17.96
C GLU A 296 10.24 -14.09 -18.01
N PRO A 297 10.82 -14.24 -19.22
CA PRO A 297 12.27 -14.18 -19.38
C PRO A 297 12.80 -12.88 -18.77
N ALA A 298 13.78 -12.99 -17.88
CA ALA A 298 14.40 -11.81 -17.32
C ALA A 298 15.20 -11.04 -18.39
N PRO A 299 15.33 -9.72 -18.27
CA PRO A 299 16.27 -8.97 -19.09
C PRO A 299 17.69 -9.52 -18.88
N GLY A 300 18.53 -9.39 -19.92
CA GLY A 300 19.93 -9.82 -19.83
C GLY A 300 20.65 -9.17 -18.63
N PRO A 301 21.55 -9.87 -17.93
CA PRO A 301 22.26 -9.34 -16.76
C PRO A 301 22.92 -7.97 -17.01
N GLN A 302 23.41 -7.73 -18.23
CA GLN A 302 24.00 -6.45 -18.64
C GLN A 302 22.99 -5.30 -18.67
N VAL A 303 21.75 -5.59 -19.08
CA VAL A 303 20.65 -4.61 -19.12
C VAL A 303 20.26 -4.20 -17.71
N LEU A 304 20.06 -5.16 -16.81
CA LEU A 304 19.75 -4.87 -15.41
C LEU A 304 20.89 -4.08 -14.77
N ALA A 305 22.14 -4.52 -14.94
CA ALA A 305 23.31 -3.80 -14.43
C ALA A 305 23.41 -2.36 -14.98
N GLY A 306 23.05 -2.13 -16.25
CA GLY A 306 22.97 -0.79 -16.83
C GLY A 306 21.98 0.12 -16.08
N ARG A 307 20.74 -0.34 -15.89
CA ARG A 307 19.71 0.39 -15.14
C ARG A 307 20.12 0.69 -13.70
N LEU A 308 20.74 -0.27 -13.01
CA LEU A 308 21.20 -0.09 -11.64
C LEU A 308 22.39 0.89 -11.54
N ARG A 309 23.29 0.93 -12.54
CA ARG A 309 24.37 1.92 -12.61
C ARG A 309 23.83 3.34 -12.76
N GLU A 310 22.82 3.55 -13.60
CA GLU A 310 22.20 4.86 -13.79
C GLU A 310 21.57 5.37 -12.48
N ARG A 311 20.82 4.50 -11.79
CA ARG A 311 20.22 4.80 -10.49
C ARG A 311 21.27 5.09 -9.42
N ALA A 312 22.34 4.31 -9.38
CA ALA A 312 23.44 4.55 -8.44
C ALA A 312 24.17 5.86 -8.72
N ALA A 313 24.44 6.18 -9.99
CA ALA A 313 25.07 7.45 -10.36
C ALA A 313 24.19 8.65 -9.96
N TRP A 314 22.87 8.53 -10.10
CA TRP A 314 21.94 9.53 -9.58
C TRP A 314 22.03 9.65 -8.06
N ALA A 315 21.94 8.54 -7.32
CA ALA A 315 21.97 8.56 -5.85
C ALA A 315 23.26 9.17 -5.28
N LEU A 316 24.43 8.85 -5.88
CA LEU A 316 25.72 9.39 -5.46
C LEU A 316 25.85 10.90 -5.72
N ARG A 317 25.15 11.45 -6.73
CA ARG A 317 25.06 12.90 -6.95
C ARG A 317 24.14 13.59 -5.95
N GLU A 318 23.04 12.94 -5.59
CA GLU A 318 22.06 13.49 -4.64
C GLU A 318 22.56 13.47 -3.19
N VAL A 319 23.46 12.54 -2.84
CA VAL A 319 24.02 12.42 -1.48
C VAL A 319 25.56 12.40 -1.55
N PRO A 320 26.21 13.57 -1.77
CA PRO A 320 27.67 13.66 -1.82
C PRO A 320 28.37 13.11 -0.56
N GLN A 321 27.70 13.16 0.59
CA GLN A 321 28.21 12.65 1.87
C GLN A 321 28.56 11.16 1.81
N LEU A 322 27.95 10.38 0.89
CA LEU A 322 28.31 8.97 0.70
C LEU A 322 29.75 8.81 0.23
N VAL A 323 30.18 9.62 -0.73
CA VAL A 323 31.53 9.57 -1.30
C VAL A 323 32.56 10.13 -0.32
N GLU A 324 32.18 11.17 0.44
CA GLU A 324 33.03 11.77 1.47
C GLU A 324 33.33 10.79 2.61
N ARG A 325 32.32 10.03 3.06
CA ARG A 325 32.45 9.09 4.18
C ARG A 325 33.10 7.77 3.77
N LEU A 326 32.89 7.33 2.53
CA LEU A 326 33.33 6.02 2.05
C LEU A 326 34.24 6.18 0.84
N PRO A 327 35.56 6.37 1.08
CA PRO A 327 36.55 6.40 0.02
C PRO A 327 36.43 5.13 -0.85
N ARG A 328 36.42 5.30 -2.17
CA ARG A 328 36.20 4.24 -3.18
C ARG A 328 34.76 3.74 -3.33
N MET A 329 33.76 4.43 -2.77
CA MET A 329 32.33 4.13 -3.00
C MET A 329 32.01 3.87 -4.48
N GLU A 330 32.36 4.81 -5.37
CA GLU A 330 32.09 4.69 -6.81
C GLU A 330 32.74 3.43 -7.42
N GLN A 331 33.98 3.13 -7.03
CA GLN A 331 34.70 1.95 -7.53
C GLN A 331 34.04 0.65 -7.06
N GLN A 332 33.62 0.58 -5.79
CA GLN A 332 32.98 -0.63 -5.24
C GLN A 332 31.58 -0.84 -5.84
N VAL A 333 30.79 0.22 -5.99
CA VAL A 333 29.50 0.18 -6.68
C VAL A 333 29.68 -0.33 -8.12
N ALA A 334 30.66 0.21 -8.85
CA ALA A 334 30.96 -0.24 -10.20
C ALA A 334 31.36 -1.72 -10.24
N ALA A 335 32.15 -2.20 -9.28
CA ALA A 335 32.58 -3.59 -9.18
C ALA A 335 31.40 -4.55 -8.94
N VAL A 336 30.45 -4.20 -8.07
CA VAL A 336 29.24 -5.01 -7.84
C VAL A 336 28.44 -5.16 -9.12
N TYR A 337 28.16 -4.06 -9.83
CA TYR A 337 27.38 -4.13 -11.06
C TYR A 337 28.15 -4.73 -12.25
N ALA A 338 29.49 -4.67 -12.25
CA ALA A 338 30.31 -5.42 -13.20
C ALA A 338 30.17 -6.94 -12.99
N ARG A 339 30.17 -7.41 -11.74
CA ARG A 339 29.92 -8.83 -11.41
C ARG A 339 28.51 -9.26 -11.82
N LEU A 340 27.50 -8.41 -11.61
CA LEU A 340 26.14 -8.66 -12.08
C LEU A 340 26.09 -8.80 -13.61
N ALA A 341 26.72 -7.88 -14.34
CA ALA A 341 26.75 -7.91 -15.80
C ALA A 341 27.50 -9.14 -16.38
N ALA A 342 28.35 -9.78 -15.57
CA ALA A 342 29.12 -10.96 -15.94
C ALA A 342 28.40 -12.29 -15.66
N LEU A 343 27.20 -12.26 -15.06
CA LEU A 343 26.37 -13.47 -14.94
C LEU A 343 25.97 -13.98 -16.34
N GLU A 344 25.82 -15.29 -16.48
CA GLU A 344 25.37 -15.92 -17.72
C GLU A 344 23.88 -15.64 -17.98
N SER A 345 23.06 -15.77 -16.94
CA SER A 345 21.61 -15.55 -17.00
C SER A 345 21.07 -15.08 -15.65
N LEU A 346 19.90 -14.43 -15.67
CA LEU A 346 19.11 -14.16 -14.48
C LEU A 346 17.96 -15.18 -14.37
N PRO A 347 17.49 -15.50 -13.15
CA PRO A 347 16.24 -16.23 -12.98
C PRO A 347 15.06 -15.51 -13.65
N PRO A 348 14.00 -16.23 -14.07
CA PRO A 348 12.80 -15.61 -14.63
C PRO A 348 12.24 -14.51 -13.72
N ALA A 349 11.78 -13.44 -14.35
CA ALA A 349 11.07 -12.36 -13.66
C ALA A 349 9.64 -12.81 -13.33
N THR A 350 9.12 -12.39 -12.18
CA THR A 350 7.77 -12.72 -11.72
C THR A 350 7.06 -11.45 -11.31
N ARG A 351 5.76 -11.57 -11.02
CA ARG A 351 5.13 -10.58 -10.15
C ARG A 351 5.79 -10.66 -8.77
N VAL A 352 6.07 -9.51 -8.19
CA VAL A 352 6.68 -9.33 -6.88
C VAL A 352 5.78 -8.39 -6.06
N HIS A 353 6.02 -8.33 -4.76
CA HIS A 353 5.36 -7.33 -3.92
C HIS A 353 5.82 -5.91 -4.29
N GLY A 354 7.11 -5.74 -4.60
CA GLY A 354 7.66 -4.50 -5.16
C GLY A 354 8.05 -3.46 -4.11
N ASP A 355 7.38 -3.43 -2.95
CA ASP A 355 7.78 -2.64 -1.76
C ASP A 355 7.77 -3.47 -0.47
N TYR A 356 8.41 -4.65 -0.49
CA TYR A 356 8.32 -5.61 0.63
C TYR A 356 9.25 -5.22 1.79
N HIS A 357 8.66 -4.99 2.96
CA HIS A 357 9.38 -4.67 4.20
C HIS A 357 8.55 -5.04 5.44
N LEU A 358 9.10 -4.90 6.65
CA LEU A 358 8.45 -5.33 7.90
C LEU A 358 7.13 -4.62 8.19
N GLY A 359 7.01 -3.34 7.82
CA GLY A 359 5.73 -2.61 7.91
C GLY A 359 4.64 -3.06 6.92
N GLN A 360 4.94 -3.99 5.99
CA GLN A 360 3.95 -4.61 5.09
C GLN A 360 3.56 -6.02 5.53
N VAL A 361 3.96 -6.42 6.74
CA VAL A 361 3.59 -7.72 7.29
C VAL A 361 3.00 -7.58 8.68
N LEU A 362 1.96 -8.39 8.94
CA LEU A 362 1.34 -8.49 10.25
C LEU A 362 1.52 -9.89 10.79
N LEU A 363 1.87 -10.01 12.07
CA LEU A 363 1.89 -11.29 12.77
C LEU A 363 0.55 -11.50 13.48
N ALA A 364 -0.32 -12.33 12.92
CA ALA A 364 -1.57 -12.66 13.59
C ALA A 364 -1.32 -13.60 14.76
N ARG A 365 -1.85 -13.23 15.94
CA ARG A 365 -1.75 -14.06 17.14
C ARG A 365 -2.44 -15.41 16.95
N PRO A 366 -1.95 -16.47 17.60
CA PRO A 366 -2.56 -17.79 17.49
C PRO A 366 -3.98 -17.78 18.08
N THR A 367 -4.87 -18.53 17.46
CA THR A 367 -6.22 -18.82 17.95
C THR A 367 -6.33 -20.30 18.31
N ALA A 368 -7.48 -20.74 18.82
CA ALA A 368 -7.74 -22.17 19.04
C ALA A 368 -7.68 -22.99 17.75
N GLU A 369 -7.89 -22.36 16.59
CA GLU A 369 -8.04 -23.01 15.29
C GLU A 369 -6.83 -22.78 14.36
N THR A 370 -6.09 -21.69 14.56
CA THR A 370 -5.01 -21.27 13.66
C THR A 370 -3.74 -20.97 14.44
N PRO A 371 -2.57 -21.50 14.02
CA PRO A 371 -1.31 -21.11 14.62
C PRO A 371 -1.01 -19.65 14.30
N GLU A 372 -0.01 -19.11 15.00
CA GLU A 372 0.57 -17.83 14.67
C GLU A 372 1.09 -17.83 13.24
N ARG A 373 0.82 -16.75 12.50
CA ARG A 373 1.17 -16.66 11.08
C ARG A 373 1.32 -15.24 10.59
N TRP A 374 2.17 -15.09 9.58
CA TRP A 374 2.39 -13.84 8.87
C TRP A 374 1.30 -13.58 7.83
N TYR A 375 0.83 -12.34 7.77
CA TYR A 375 0.03 -11.81 6.68
C TYR A 375 0.85 -10.79 5.91
N VAL A 376 0.75 -10.80 4.58
CA VAL A 376 1.35 -9.80 3.69
C VAL A 376 0.27 -8.82 3.23
N LEU A 377 0.57 -7.53 3.32
CA LEU A 377 -0.32 -6.41 3.02
C LEU A 377 0.14 -5.66 1.77
N ASP A 378 -0.68 -4.69 1.33
CA ASP A 378 -0.33 -3.59 0.43
C ASP A 378 0.62 -3.93 -0.74
N PHE A 379 0.11 -4.70 -1.72
CA PHE A 379 0.83 -5.09 -2.93
C PHE A 379 0.96 -3.95 -3.96
N GLU A 380 0.79 -2.69 -3.54
CA GLU A 380 0.79 -1.52 -4.43
C GLU A 380 2.12 -1.29 -5.13
N GLY A 381 3.23 -1.85 -4.63
CA GLY A 381 4.59 -1.57 -5.09
C GLY A 381 5.10 -0.21 -4.61
N GLU A 382 6.32 0.18 -5.01
CA GLU A 382 6.97 1.42 -4.54
C GLU A 382 6.10 2.66 -4.85
N PRO A 383 5.65 3.45 -3.85
CA PRO A 383 4.68 4.53 -4.05
C PRO A 383 5.10 5.63 -5.04
N LEU A 384 6.41 5.82 -5.24
CA LEU A 384 6.95 6.83 -6.16
C LEU A 384 6.99 6.37 -7.62
N ARG A 385 6.68 5.10 -7.91
CA ARG A 385 6.66 4.58 -9.29
C ARG A 385 5.26 4.67 -9.90
N PRO A 386 5.13 5.03 -11.19
CA PRO A 386 3.86 4.91 -11.93
C PRO A 386 3.31 3.48 -11.90
N LEU A 387 1.98 3.27 -11.93
CA LEU A 387 1.37 1.93 -11.89
C LEU A 387 1.92 1.01 -12.97
N ALA A 388 2.11 1.53 -14.20
CA ALA A 388 2.67 0.76 -15.30
C ALA A 388 4.02 0.10 -14.93
N GLN A 389 4.88 0.80 -14.18
CA GLN A 389 6.15 0.26 -13.68
C GLN A 389 5.97 -0.65 -12.46
N ARG A 390 4.95 -0.41 -11.62
CA ARG A 390 4.61 -1.27 -10.47
C ARG A 390 4.02 -2.62 -10.92
N LEU A 391 3.47 -2.67 -12.13
CA LEU A 391 2.95 -3.89 -12.77
C LEU A 391 4.03 -4.70 -13.51
N GLU A 392 5.21 -4.12 -13.76
CA GLU A 392 6.31 -4.84 -14.41
C GLU A 392 6.75 -6.05 -13.57
N ARG A 393 7.08 -7.15 -14.24
CA ARG A 393 7.71 -8.29 -13.58
C ARG A 393 9.15 -7.96 -13.21
N ASP A 394 9.57 -8.37 -12.03
CA ASP A 394 10.92 -8.13 -11.52
C ASP A 394 11.50 -9.41 -10.89
N GLN A 395 12.73 -9.31 -10.43
CA GLN A 395 13.42 -10.37 -9.71
C GLN A 395 12.82 -10.53 -8.30
N PRO A 396 12.38 -11.74 -7.88
CA PRO A 396 11.91 -11.99 -6.52
C PRO A 396 12.89 -11.56 -5.43
N LEU A 397 14.19 -11.57 -5.75
CA LEU A 397 15.24 -11.08 -4.86
C LEU A 397 15.17 -9.58 -4.55
N ARG A 398 14.36 -8.79 -5.27
CA ARG A 398 14.07 -7.38 -4.92
C ARG A 398 13.28 -7.31 -3.62
N ASP A 399 12.27 -8.16 -3.44
CA ASP A 399 11.51 -8.23 -2.19
C ASP A 399 12.41 -8.70 -1.04
N VAL A 400 13.27 -9.70 -1.29
CA VAL A 400 14.24 -10.19 -0.31
C VAL A 400 15.20 -9.08 0.12
N ALA A 401 15.74 -8.31 -0.84
CA ALA A 401 16.58 -7.16 -0.54
C ALA A 401 15.84 -6.11 0.32
N GLY A 402 14.58 -5.82 0.00
CA GLY A 402 13.74 -4.92 0.80
C GLY A 402 13.56 -5.37 2.25
N MET A 403 13.24 -6.65 2.46
CA MET A 403 13.08 -7.22 3.80
C MET A 403 14.39 -7.22 4.60
N LEU A 404 15.50 -7.59 3.95
CA LEU A 404 16.84 -7.58 4.56
C LEU A 404 17.24 -6.18 5.04
N ARG A 405 16.96 -5.14 4.23
CA ARG A 405 17.15 -3.74 4.61
C ARG A 405 16.22 -3.33 5.75
N SER A 406 14.98 -3.82 5.76
CA SER A 406 14.01 -3.55 6.82
C SER A 406 14.48 -4.05 8.19
N PHE A 407 15.17 -5.20 8.27
CA PHE A 407 15.81 -5.65 9.51
C PHE A 407 16.93 -4.72 9.98
N ASP A 408 17.70 -4.14 9.05
CA ASP A 408 18.74 -3.15 9.40
C ASP A 408 18.10 -1.90 10.06
N TYR A 409 16.95 -1.45 9.53
CA TYR A 409 16.15 -0.35 10.11
C TYR A 409 15.55 -0.73 11.47
N ALA A 410 15.00 -1.94 11.61
CA ALA A 410 14.42 -2.39 12.87
C ALA A 410 15.48 -2.50 13.98
N ALA A 411 16.69 -2.97 13.66
CA ALA A 411 17.81 -3.00 14.60
C ALA A 411 18.20 -1.59 15.06
N ALA A 412 18.30 -0.64 14.12
CA ALA A 412 18.64 0.74 14.43
C ALA A 412 17.56 1.42 15.30
N MET A 413 16.28 1.20 14.98
CA MET A 413 15.16 1.80 15.70
C MET A 413 14.89 1.18 17.05
N GLY A 414 14.98 -0.14 17.13
CA GLY A 414 14.96 -0.88 18.37
C GLY A 414 16.17 -0.61 19.25
N GLN A 415 17.21 0.06 18.72
CA GLN A 415 18.48 0.30 19.40
C GLN A 415 19.09 -1.01 19.91
N ALA A 416 19.18 -2.01 19.02
CA ALA A 416 19.73 -3.32 19.33
C ALA A 416 21.08 -3.19 20.05
N PRO A 417 21.22 -3.66 21.30
CA PRO A 417 22.44 -3.48 22.07
C PRO A 417 23.60 -4.34 21.55
N HIS A 418 23.29 -5.40 20.80
CA HIS A 418 24.27 -6.32 20.25
C HIS A 418 24.34 -6.24 18.72
N PRO A 419 25.52 -5.94 18.13
CA PRO A 419 25.65 -5.74 16.69
C PRO A 419 25.47 -7.03 15.86
N ASP A 420 25.57 -8.21 16.48
CA ASP A 420 25.37 -9.50 15.81
C ASP A 420 23.88 -9.84 15.59
N TRP A 421 22.96 -9.14 16.26
CA TRP A 421 21.51 -9.39 16.15
C TRP A 421 21.02 -9.33 14.70
N VAL A 422 21.40 -8.27 13.97
CA VAL A 422 20.97 -8.07 12.58
C VAL A 422 21.51 -9.18 11.67
N VAL A 423 22.73 -9.64 11.91
CA VAL A 423 23.34 -10.74 11.15
C VAL A 423 22.54 -12.03 11.37
N LEU A 424 22.20 -12.34 12.62
CA LEU A 424 21.46 -13.54 13.00
C LEU A 424 20.04 -13.55 12.42
N VAL A 425 19.33 -12.44 12.53
CA VAL A 425 17.96 -12.30 11.99
C VAL A 425 17.94 -12.42 10.47
N ARG A 426 18.88 -11.76 9.77
CA ARG A 426 19.02 -11.87 8.32
C ARG A 426 19.36 -13.30 7.89
N GLN A 427 20.25 -13.99 8.60
CA GLN A 427 20.58 -15.39 8.33
C GLN A 427 19.37 -16.30 8.54
N ALA A 428 18.60 -16.09 9.61
CA ALA A 428 17.40 -16.87 9.88
C ALA A 428 16.33 -16.67 8.79
N PHE A 429 16.12 -15.44 8.33
CA PHE A 429 15.23 -15.14 7.20
C PHE A 429 15.67 -15.85 5.91
N MET A 430 16.96 -15.79 5.57
CA MET A 430 17.51 -16.49 4.40
C MET A 430 17.41 -18.02 4.52
N ALA A 431 17.56 -18.57 5.73
CA ALA A 431 17.33 -19.99 5.97
C ALA A 431 15.87 -20.37 5.74
N GLY A 432 14.94 -19.55 6.23
CA GLY A 432 13.50 -19.74 6.01
C GLY A 432 13.10 -19.69 4.54
N LEU A 433 13.70 -18.80 3.75
CA LEU A 433 13.50 -18.78 2.29
C LEU A 433 13.86 -20.14 1.67
N ALA A 434 15.01 -20.72 2.07
CA ALA A 434 15.46 -22.01 1.57
C ALA A 434 14.54 -23.16 2.03
N ASP A 435 14.11 -23.15 3.30
CA ASP A 435 13.16 -24.16 3.83
C ASP A 435 11.80 -24.10 3.12
N GLY A 436 11.35 -22.89 2.77
CA GLY A 436 10.14 -22.66 1.98
C GLY A 436 10.28 -22.98 0.49
N GLY A 437 11.42 -23.53 0.05
CA GLY A 437 11.65 -23.97 -1.31
C GLY A 437 12.02 -22.86 -2.30
N ALA A 438 12.44 -21.68 -1.82
CA ALA A 438 12.94 -20.64 -2.71
C ALA A 438 14.17 -21.15 -3.48
N PRO A 439 14.31 -20.82 -4.77
CA PRO A 439 15.54 -21.11 -5.51
C PRO A 439 16.75 -20.53 -4.79
N THR A 440 17.89 -21.23 -4.86
CA THR A 440 19.13 -20.74 -4.26
C THR A 440 19.45 -19.35 -4.79
N ALA A 441 19.45 -18.36 -3.89
CA ALA A 441 19.70 -16.98 -4.26
C ALA A 441 21.09 -16.87 -4.90
N THR A 442 21.18 -16.17 -6.02
CA THR A 442 22.48 -15.80 -6.60
C THR A 442 23.06 -14.67 -5.74
N PRO A 443 24.14 -14.87 -4.97
CA PRO A 443 24.62 -13.84 -4.03
C PRO A 443 24.95 -12.53 -4.73
N VAL A 444 25.49 -12.60 -5.95
CA VAL A 444 25.80 -11.43 -6.79
C VAL A 444 24.54 -10.60 -7.10
N LEU A 445 23.43 -11.25 -7.47
CA LEU A 445 22.18 -10.56 -7.79
C LEU A 445 21.57 -9.94 -6.53
N LEU A 446 21.53 -10.69 -5.42
CA LEU A 446 21.00 -10.18 -4.15
C LEU A 446 21.80 -8.97 -3.66
N THR A 447 23.14 -9.04 -3.66
CA THR A 447 23.99 -7.90 -3.29
C THR A 447 23.74 -6.68 -4.17
N ALA A 448 23.55 -6.86 -5.49
CA ALA A 448 23.27 -5.75 -6.39
C ALA A 448 21.90 -5.10 -6.13
N LEU A 449 20.87 -5.88 -5.82
CA LEU A 449 19.53 -5.36 -5.51
C LEU A 449 19.48 -4.71 -4.11
N GLU A 450 20.20 -5.27 -3.13
CA GLU A 450 20.32 -4.66 -1.80
C GLU A 450 21.10 -3.34 -1.85
N LEU A 451 22.15 -3.27 -2.68
CA LEU A 451 22.88 -2.03 -2.96
C LEU A 451 21.98 -0.95 -3.56
N ASP A 452 21.19 -1.30 -4.59
CA ASP A 452 20.23 -0.38 -5.20
C ASP A 452 19.23 0.18 -4.18
N LYS A 453 18.68 -0.70 -3.32
CA LYS A 453 17.75 -0.30 -2.27
C LYS A 453 18.40 0.60 -1.22
N ALA A 454 19.62 0.28 -0.76
CA ALA A 454 20.35 1.09 0.21
C ALA A 454 20.73 2.47 -0.34
N LEU A 455 21.10 2.58 -1.62
CA LEU A 455 21.37 3.86 -2.28
C LEU A 455 20.09 4.71 -2.40
N TYR A 456 18.97 4.09 -2.77
CA TYR A 456 17.68 4.79 -2.79
C TYR A 456 17.27 5.29 -1.40
N GLU A 457 17.42 4.46 -0.37
CA GLU A 457 17.18 4.83 1.03
C GLU A 457 18.05 6.01 1.46
N ALA A 458 19.34 6.02 1.11
CA ALA A 458 20.23 7.14 1.44
C ALA A 458 19.71 8.47 0.88
N VAL A 459 19.23 8.50 -0.37
CA VAL A 459 18.62 9.70 -0.97
C VAL A 459 17.34 10.08 -0.21
N TYR A 460 16.49 9.10 0.08
CA TYR A 460 15.24 9.34 0.77
C TYR A 460 15.47 9.93 2.17
N GLU A 461 16.36 9.34 2.97
CA GLU A 461 16.66 9.82 4.32
C GLU A 461 17.37 11.17 4.30
N ALA A 462 18.30 11.41 3.37
CA ALA A 462 18.97 12.70 3.24
C ALA A 462 17.97 13.85 2.97
N ARG A 463 16.87 13.59 2.27
CA ARG A 463 15.84 14.59 1.94
C ARG A 463 14.79 14.76 3.03
N ASN A 464 14.34 13.65 3.63
CA ASN A 464 13.14 13.65 4.47
C ASN A 464 13.46 13.50 5.96
N ARG A 465 14.50 12.73 6.32
CA ARG A 465 14.86 12.40 7.71
C ARG A 465 16.39 12.32 7.88
N PRO A 466 17.14 13.44 7.77
CA PRO A 466 18.61 13.39 7.70
C PRO A 466 19.28 12.69 8.89
N THR A 467 18.63 12.65 10.06
CA THR A 467 19.10 11.93 11.25
C THR A 467 19.14 10.41 11.08
N TRP A 468 18.43 9.86 10.09
CA TRP A 468 18.37 8.43 9.78
C TRP A 468 19.36 8.00 8.69
N LEU A 469 20.04 8.94 8.03
CA LEU A 469 21.07 8.65 7.03
C LEU A 469 22.15 7.65 7.48
N PRO A 470 22.56 7.57 8.77
CA PRO A 470 23.52 6.55 9.21
C PRO A 470 23.08 5.10 8.93
N VAL A 471 21.78 4.81 8.89
CA VAL A 471 21.25 3.44 8.70
C VAL A 471 21.55 2.90 7.28
N PRO A 472 21.20 3.58 6.18
CA PRO A 472 21.63 3.17 4.84
C PRO A 472 23.14 3.23 4.64
N VAL A 473 23.85 4.17 5.27
CA VAL A 473 25.33 4.22 5.19
C VAL A 473 25.98 2.96 5.79
N ALA A 474 25.56 2.53 6.98
CA ALA A 474 26.06 1.29 7.59
C ALA A 474 25.75 0.05 6.75
N GLY A 475 24.58 0.04 6.09
CA GLY A 475 24.23 -0.99 5.11
C GLY A 475 25.17 -1.04 3.91
N LEU A 476 25.49 0.12 3.34
CA LEU A 476 26.43 0.24 2.23
C LEU A 476 27.85 -0.17 2.64
N GLU A 477 28.29 0.21 3.84
CA GLU A 477 29.57 -0.23 4.42
C GLU A 477 29.67 -1.75 4.45
N ARG A 478 28.67 -2.42 5.05
CA ARG A 478 28.60 -3.88 5.14
C ARG A 478 28.59 -4.57 3.77
N LEU A 479 27.95 -3.98 2.77
CA LEU A 479 27.81 -4.57 1.43
C LEU A 479 29.07 -4.40 0.56
N LEU A 480 29.74 -3.25 0.67
CA LEU A 480 30.81 -2.84 -0.25
C LEU A 480 32.22 -2.99 0.34
N PHE A 481 32.32 -3.03 1.67
CA PHE A 481 33.58 -3.09 2.40
C PHE A 481 33.53 -4.20 3.48
N PRO A 482 33.30 -5.47 3.08
CA PRO A 482 33.15 -6.59 4.00
C PRO A 482 34.44 -7.00 4.72
#